data_AF-L1QIW3-F1
#
_entry.id   AF-L1QIW3-F1
#
_cell.length_a   1.000
_cell.length_b   1.000
_cell.length_c   1.000
_cell.angle_alpha   90.00
_cell.angle_beta   90.00
_cell.angle_gamma   90.00
#
_symmetry.space_group_name_H-M   'P 1'
#
loop_
_entity.id
_entity.type
_entity.pdbx_description
1 polymer ?
#
loop_
_entity_poly.entity_id
_entity_poly.type
_entity_poly.pdbx_seq_one_letter_code
_entity_poly.pdbx_strand_id
1 'polypeptide(L)'
;MDILEFLNDNRVIVGESTFPKEKAKKNIINTNEQISLVVEIQKILIGRKTTMLPRIESSIGKDIANFIVQIKKIEKMIEILDEKNKKSNFDYFIIEEGNKVLDRAKNSLNSLNDKEYLELIMRSMNNYEICLGRVDEGNLIKINNIINIRTIRYLSYNLLENDCYNYIKRLRKKGIDINTEEIINCFLNKWNLDDKSLRYINVLANYPIESMKLLLKLKYDKSKFTEEQWIEQINLSKKIDGKELL
;
A
#
# COMPACT_ATOMS: atom_id res chain seq x y z
N MET A 1 -11.96 0.81 26.23
CA MET A 1 -12.42 -0.49 25.69
C MET A 1 -11.20 -1.16 25.07
N ASP A 2 -10.97 -2.43 25.38
CA ASP A 2 -9.89 -3.17 24.75
C ASP A 2 -10.28 -3.52 23.30
N ILE A 3 -9.33 -3.42 22.36
CA ILE A 3 -9.61 -3.65 20.94
C ILE A 3 -9.96 -5.11 20.64
N LEU A 4 -9.39 -6.07 21.37
CA LEU A 4 -9.70 -7.49 21.20
C LEU A 4 -11.08 -7.81 21.76
N GLU A 5 -11.41 -7.25 22.93
CA GLU A 5 -12.75 -7.33 23.52
C GLU A 5 -13.79 -6.78 22.53
N PHE A 6 -13.54 -5.59 21.98
CA PHE A 6 -14.40 -4.98 20.97
C PHE A 6 -14.61 -5.88 19.73
N LEU A 7 -13.54 -6.43 19.18
CA LEU A 7 -13.62 -7.30 18.00
C LEU A 7 -14.39 -8.59 18.31
N ASN A 8 -14.14 -9.19 19.47
CA ASN A 8 -14.86 -10.39 19.92
C ASN A 8 -16.36 -10.13 20.09
N ASP A 9 -16.75 -8.98 20.68
CA ASP A 9 -18.16 -8.56 20.82
C ASP A 9 -18.86 -8.42 19.46
N ASN A 10 -18.10 -8.12 18.40
CA ASN A 10 -18.59 -7.99 17.03
C ASN A 10 -18.39 -9.28 16.21
N ARG A 11 -18.18 -10.41 16.87
CA ARG A 11 -17.99 -11.74 16.25
C ARG A 11 -16.80 -11.77 15.27
N VAL A 12 -15.74 -11.04 15.61
CA VAL A 12 -14.45 -11.08 14.90
C VAL A 12 -13.43 -11.76 15.80
N ILE A 13 -12.85 -12.86 15.33
CA ILE A 13 -11.83 -13.61 16.08
C ILE A 13 -10.45 -13.13 15.66
N VAL A 14 -9.60 -12.83 16.65
CA VAL A 14 -8.20 -12.43 16.40
C VAL A 14 -7.26 -13.53 16.91
N GLY A 15 -6.38 -14.02 16.03
CA GLY A 15 -5.34 -14.97 16.44
C GLY A 15 -4.76 -15.80 15.30
N GLU A 16 -3.52 -16.26 15.48
CA GLU A 16 -2.82 -17.13 14.54
C GLU A 16 -3.48 -18.52 14.42
N SER A 17 -4.05 -19.03 15.51
CA SER A 17 -4.61 -20.37 15.63
C SER A 17 -5.82 -20.61 14.72
N THR A 18 -6.48 -19.55 14.24
CA THR A 18 -7.66 -19.65 13.36
C THR A 18 -7.29 -19.82 11.89
N PHE A 19 -6.01 -19.66 11.54
CA PHE A 19 -5.56 -19.76 10.16
C PHE A 19 -5.06 -21.18 9.86
N PRO A 20 -5.38 -21.73 8.67
CA PRO A 20 -4.86 -23.02 8.25
C PRO A 20 -3.33 -23.05 8.32
N LYS A 21 -2.78 -24.10 8.95
CA LYS A 21 -1.31 -24.32 9.04
C LYS A 21 -0.71 -24.78 7.72
N GLU A 22 -1.53 -25.34 6.84
CA GLU A 22 -1.08 -25.78 5.52
C GLU A 22 -0.71 -24.56 4.66
N LYS A 23 0.40 -24.67 3.92
CA LYS A 23 0.65 -23.76 2.80
C LYS A 23 -0.56 -23.91 1.88
N ALA A 24 -1.44 -22.91 1.87
CA ALA A 24 -2.55 -22.88 0.95
C ALA A 24 -1.99 -23.25 -0.43
N LYS A 25 -2.55 -24.30 -1.05
CA LYS A 25 -2.41 -24.51 -2.50
C LYS A 25 -2.66 -23.15 -3.16
N LYS A 26 -2.05 -22.87 -4.33
CA LYS A 26 -2.33 -21.64 -5.11
C LYS A 26 -3.83 -21.56 -5.39
N ASN A 27 -4.60 -21.09 -4.41
CA ASN A 27 -6.01 -20.87 -4.52
C ASN A 27 -6.14 -19.64 -5.40
N ILE A 28 -7.03 -19.74 -6.36
CA ILE A 28 -7.44 -18.60 -7.17
C ILE A 28 -7.91 -17.53 -6.18
N ILE A 29 -7.22 -16.39 -6.16
CA ILE A 29 -7.57 -15.30 -5.26
C ILE A 29 -8.79 -14.60 -5.84
N ASN A 30 -9.90 -14.66 -5.10
CA ASN A 30 -11.11 -13.93 -5.45
C ASN A 30 -11.03 -12.51 -4.85
N THR A 31 -10.56 -11.57 -5.66
CA THR A 31 -10.36 -10.18 -5.23
C THR A 31 -11.66 -9.49 -4.83
N ASN A 32 -12.80 -9.83 -5.46
CA ASN A 32 -14.10 -9.23 -5.13
C ASN A 32 -14.56 -9.68 -3.73
N GLU A 33 -14.48 -10.97 -3.43
CA GLU A 33 -14.78 -11.49 -2.09
C GLU A 33 -13.85 -10.88 -1.03
N GLN A 34 -12.55 -10.78 -1.32
CA GLN A 34 -11.62 -10.18 -0.38
C GLN A 34 -11.93 -8.71 -0.12
N ILE A 35 -12.21 -7.91 -1.17
CA ILE A 35 -12.64 -6.52 -1.02
C ILE A 35 -13.95 -6.42 -0.22
N SER A 36 -14.89 -7.35 -0.40
CA SER A 36 -16.12 -7.41 0.41
C SER A 36 -15.78 -7.56 1.89
N LEU A 37 -14.85 -8.44 2.21
CA LEU A 37 -14.40 -8.68 3.57
C LEU A 37 -13.66 -7.47 4.16
N VAL A 38 -12.86 -6.76 3.36
CA VAL A 38 -12.24 -5.48 3.75
C VAL A 38 -13.30 -4.46 4.13
N VAL A 39 -14.32 -4.29 3.29
CA VAL A 39 -15.43 -3.36 3.56
C VAL A 39 -16.18 -3.76 4.82
N GLU A 40 -16.47 -5.05 4.99
CA GLU A 40 -17.18 -5.57 6.16
C GLU A 40 -16.44 -5.28 7.47
N ILE A 41 -15.12 -5.55 7.53
CA ILE A 41 -14.36 -5.28 8.76
C ILE A 41 -14.19 -3.79 9.03
N GLN A 42 -13.99 -2.97 8.01
CA GLN A 42 -13.89 -1.52 8.17
C GLN A 42 -15.21 -0.90 8.65
N LYS A 43 -16.37 -1.42 8.20
CA LYS A 43 -17.70 -1.02 8.73
C LYS A 43 -17.89 -1.37 10.20
N ILE A 44 -17.29 -2.48 10.67
CA ILE A 44 -17.27 -2.83 12.09
C ILE A 44 -16.41 -1.82 12.88
N LEU A 45 -15.23 -1.45 12.34
CA LEU A 45 -14.23 -0.63 13.03
C LEU A 45 -14.58 0.87 13.12
N ILE A 46 -15.31 1.44 12.16
CA ILE A 46 -15.54 2.90 12.03
C ILE A 46 -16.49 3.48 13.10
N GLY A 47 -16.43 4.80 13.32
CA GLY A 47 -17.45 5.57 14.05
C GLY A 47 -17.30 5.58 15.57
N ARG A 48 -16.22 5.02 16.11
CA ARG A 48 -16.04 4.89 17.56
C ARG A 48 -15.15 5.99 18.13
N LYS A 49 -15.78 6.91 18.86
CA LYS A 49 -15.10 7.99 19.61
C LYS A 49 -14.42 7.53 20.90
N THR A 50 -14.66 6.28 21.30
CA THR A 50 -14.11 5.70 22.54
C THR A 50 -12.63 5.38 22.39
N THR A 51 -11.83 5.75 23.39
CA THR A 51 -10.42 5.38 23.45
C THR A 51 -10.27 3.86 23.50
N MET A 52 -9.67 3.31 22.44
CA MET A 52 -9.30 1.89 22.35
C MET A 52 -7.94 1.65 22.98
N LEU A 53 -7.79 0.53 23.69
CA LEU A 53 -6.52 0.04 24.23
C LEU A 53 -6.10 -1.25 23.50
N PRO A 54 -4.81 -1.41 23.13
CA PRO A 54 -3.78 -0.38 23.11
C PRO A 54 -4.16 0.77 22.16
N ARG A 55 -3.53 1.94 22.37
CA ARG A 55 -3.82 3.13 21.58
C ARG A 55 -3.54 2.86 20.10
N ILE A 56 -4.57 3.04 19.28
CA ILE A 56 -4.44 3.02 17.81
C ILE A 56 -3.80 4.34 17.37
N GLU A 57 -2.65 4.26 16.70
CA GLU A 57 -1.97 5.44 16.15
C GLU A 57 -2.64 5.92 14.86
N SER A 58 -2.45 7.20 14.53
CA SER A 58 -2.79 7.71 13.20
C SER A 58 -1.64 7.46 12.22
N SER A 59 -2.00 7.07 11.01
CA SER A 59 -1.08 6.94 9.88
C SER A 59 -1.46 7.82 8.68
N ILE A 60 -2.46 8.70 8.84
CA ILE A 60 -2.89 9.67 7.83
C ILE A 60 -1.67 10.47 7.36
N GLY A 61 -1.52 10.63 6.03
CA GLY A 61 -0.44 11.41 5.43
C GLY A 61 0.93 10.74 5.37
N LYS A 62 1.16 9.63 6.10
CA LYS A 62 2.48 9.00 6.15
C LYS A 62 2.95 8.49 4.79
N ASP A 63 2.08 7.89 3.98
CA ASP A 63 2.45 7.39 2.65
C ASP A 63 2.84 8.55 1.70
N ILE A 64 2.03 9.62 1.62
CA ILE A 64 2.33 10.79 0.79
C ILE A 64 3.62 11.48 1.22
N ALA A 65 3.83 11.68 2.53
CA ALA A 65 5.06 12.25 3.06
C ALA A 65 6.28 11.38 2.71
N ASN A 66 6.15 10.05 2.83
CA ASN A 66 7.20 9.13 2.45
C ASN A 66 7.53 9.23 0.95
N PHE A 67 6.53 9.36 0.08
CA PHE A 67 6.74 9.49 -1.37
C PHE A 67 7.55 10.75 -1.69
N ILE A 68 7.17 11.90 -1.12
CA ILE A 68 7.91 13.17 -1.28
C ILE A 68 9.37 13.03 -0.83
N VAL A 69 9.61 12.38 0.30
CA VAL A 69 10.97 12.16 0.82
C VAL A 69 11.79 11.22 -0.08
N GLN A 70 11.17 10.16 -0.61
CA GLN A 70 11.84 9.22 -1.51
C GLN A 70 12.27 9.92 -2.81
N ILE A 71 11.38 10.71 -3.42
CA ILE A 71 11.69 11.51 -4.63
C ILE A 71 12.92 12.38 -4.40
N LYS A 72 12.89 13.25 -3.38
CA LYS A 72 14.02 14.15 -3.08
C LYS A 72 15.35 13.41 -2.89
N LYS A 73 15.31 12.26 -2.22
CA LYS A 73 16.51 11.47 -1.94
C LYS A 73 17.08 10.81 -3.18
N ILE A 74 16.24 10.40 -4.13
CA ILE A 74 16.64 9.73 -5.37
C ILE A 74 17.06 10.76 -6.41
N GLU A 75 16.35 11.88 -6.54
CA GLU A 75 16.78 13.03 -7.34
C GLU A 75 18.22 13.41 -6.98
N LYS A 76 18.47 13.60 -5.68
CA LYS A 76 19.81 13.96 -5.24
C LYS A 76 20.86 12.89 -5.54
N MET A 77 20.48 11.62 -5.50
CA MET A 77 21.39 10.52 -5.84
C MET A 77 21.75 10.54 -7.33
N ILE A 78 20.76 10.78 -8.19
CA ILE A 78 20.95 10.82 -9.64
C ILE A 78 21.78 12.05 -10.02
N GLU A 79 21.52 13.23 -9.46
CA GLU A 79 22.35 14.43 -9.65
C GLU A 79 23.84 14.14 -9.35
N ILE A 80 24.12 13.53 -8.20
CA ILE A 80 25.50 13.19 -7.80
C ILE A 80 26.14 12.20 -8.78
N LEU A 81 25.38 11.22 -9.29
CA LEU A 81 25.88 10.30 -10.31
C LEU A 81 26.13 11.01 -11.63
N ASP A 82 25.27 11.97 -11.99
CA ASP A 82 25.37 12.73 -13.23
C ASP A 82 26.54 13.73 -13.23
N GLU A 83 26.89 14.27 -12.07
CA GLU A 83 28.07 15.14 -11.89
C GLU A 83 29.41 14.36 -11.85
N LYS A 84 29.37 13.02 -11.80
CA LYS A 84 30.58 12.19 -11.72
C LYS A 84 31.43 12.33 -12.99
N ASN A 85 32.72 12.67 -12.82
CA ASN A 85 33.70 12.82 -13.91
C ASN A 85 33.89 11.54 -14.76
N LYS A 86 33.86 10.36 -14.13
CA LYS A 86 33.97 9.06 -14.82
C LYS A 86 32.82 8.16 -14.41
N LYS A 87 31.85 7.99 -15.31
CA LYS A 87 30.68 7.12 -15.12
C LYS A 87 30.96 5.72 -15.64
N SER A 88 30.56 4.70 -14.89
CA SER A 88 30.49 3.32 -15.40
C SER A 88 29.22 3.11 -16.22
N ASN A 89 29.15 2.01 -16.97
CA ASN A 89 27.90 1.60 -17.65
C ASN A 89 26.75 1.45 -16.65
N PHE A 90 27.04 0.95 -15.45
CA PHE A 90 26.06 0.85 -14.40
C PHE A 90 25.61 2.23 -13.87
N ASP A 91 26.51 3.20 -13.74
CA ASP A 91 26.10 4.57 -13.37
C ASP A 91 25.14 5.16 -14.42
N TYR A 92 25.42 4.98 -15.73
CA TYR A 92 24.50 5.40 -16.79
C TYR A 92 23.14 4.69 -16.73
N PHE A 93 23.14 3.37 -16.50
CA PHE A 93 21.92 2.60 -16.33
C PHE A 93 21.06 3.14 -15.16
N ILE A 94 21.69 3.43 -14.02
CA ILE A 94 20.98 3.97 -12.85
C ILE A 94 20.44 5.38 -13.11
N ILE A 95 21.17 6.23 -13.83
CA ILE A 95 20.68 7.56 -14.22
C ILE A 95 19.46 7.42 -15.13
N GLU A 96 19.53 6.59 -16.17
CA GLU A 96 18.44 6.40 -17.13
C GLU A 96 17.19 5.82 -16.46
N GLU A 97 17.33 4.67 -15.80
CA GLU A 97 16.20 3.99 -15.18
C GLU A 97 15.67 4.72 -13.95
N GLY A 98 16.57 5.36 -13.19
CA GLY A 98 16.21 6.19 -12.05
C GLY A 98 15.36 7.39 -12.46
N ASN A 99 15.69 8.06 -13.57
CA ASN A 99 14.89 9.17 -14.09
C ASN A 99 13.50 8.71 -14.54
N LYS A 100 13.39 7.57 -15.26
CA LYS A 100 12.08 7.00 -15.64
C LYS A 100 11.20 6.72 -14.43
N VAL A 101 11.78 6.15 -13.36
CA VAL A 101 11.05 5.87 -12.11
C VAL A 101 10.65 7.17 -11.41
N LEU A 102 11.53 8.17 -11.37
CA LEU A 102 11.23 9.48 -10.80
C LEU A 102 10.12 10.21 -11.55
N ASP A 103 10.12 10.19 -12.88
CA ASP A 103 9.11 10.84 -13.69
C ASP A 103 7.73 10.28 -13.39
N ARG A 104 7.59 8.95 -13.37
CA ARG A 104 6.35 8.27 -12.95
C ARG A 104 5.95 8.65 -11.51
N ALA A 105 6.91 8.65 -10.57
CA ALA A 105 6.65 9.00 -9.17
C ALA A 105 6.14 10.45 -9.02
N LYS A 106 6.75 11.40 -9.75
CA LYS A 106 6.36 12.81 -9.79
C LYS A 106 5.00 13.00 -10.44
N ASN A 107 4.76 12.38 -11.60
CA ASN A 107 3.47 12.43 -12.28
C ASN A 107 2.35 11.94 -11.37
N SER A 108 2.60 10.84 -10.65
CA SER A 108 1.68 10.32 -9.64
C SER A 108 1.34 11.33 -8.55
N LEU A 109 2.35 11.96 -7.92
CA LEU A 109 2.10 12.95 -6.87
C LEU A 109 1.50 14.26 -7.40
N ASN A 110 1.92 14.74 -8.57
CA ASN A 110 1.40 15.95 -9.19
C ASN A 110 -0.07 15.82 -9.59
N SER A 111 -0.55 14.58 -9.75
CA SER A 111 -1.97 14.28 -9.99
C SER A 111 -2.82 14.31 -8.70
N LEU A 112 -2.21 14.44 -7.53
CA LEU A 112 -2.93 14.58 -6.27
C LEU A 112 -3.54 15.99 -6.17
N ASN A 113 -4.86 16.05 -6.05
CA ASN A 113 -5.55 17.31 -5.78
C ASN A 113 -5.54 17.59 -4.27
N ASP A 114 -4.80 18.62 -3.84
CA ASP A 114 -4.63 18.97 -2.42
C ASP A 114 -5.94 19.25 -1.70
N LYS A 115 -6.90 19.91 -2.36
CA LYS A 115 -8.20 20.23 -1.77
C LYS A 115 -9.00 18.95 -1.53
N GLU A 116 -9.08 18.08 -2.53
CA GLU A 116 -9.78 16.80 -2.41
C GLU A 116 -9.11 15.90 -1.37
N TYR A 117 -7.77 15.90 -1.33
CA TYR A 117 -7.04 15.13 -0.34
C TYR A 117 -7.32 15.61 1.09
N LEU A 118 -7.35 16.93 1.32
CA LEU A 118 -7.74 17.48 2.62
C LEU A 118 -9.17 17.11 3.01
N GLU A 119 -10.11 17.15 2.05
CA GLU A 119 -11.49 16.72 2.28
C GLU A 119 -11.58 15.25 2.70
N LEU A 120 -10.80 14.36 2.07
CA LEU A 120 -10.71 12.94 2.45
C LEU A 120 -10.12 12.77 3.87
N ILE A 121 -9.09 13.55 4.23
CA ILE A 121 -8.53 13.55 5.59
C ILE A 121 -9.60 13.98 6.60
N MET A 122 -10.33 15.07 6.33
CA MET A 122 -11.37 15.56 7.22
C MET A 122 -12.50 14.55 7.39
N ARG A 123 -12.91 13.88 6.30
CA ARG A 123 -13.89 12.78 6.34
C ARG A 123 -13.42 11.66 7.27
N SER A 124 -12.19 11.18 7.07
CA SER A 124 -11.57 10.13 7.86
C SER A 124 -11.51 10.48 9.35
N MET A 125 -11.08 11.70 9.67
CA MET A 125 -11.00 12.18 11.05
C MET A 125 -12.37 12.30 11.71
N ASN A 126 -13.37 12.87 11.01
CA ASN A 126 -14.71 13.05 11.54
C ASN A 126 -15.44 11.72 11.79
N ASN A 127 -15.18 10.74 10.91
CA ASN A 127 -15.79 9.41 10.99
C ASN A 127 -14.98 8.41 11.84
N TYR A 128 -13.80 8.79 12.34
CA TYR A 128 -12.89 7.90 13.05
C TYR A 128 -12.59 6.64 12.21
N GLU A 129 -12.26 6.83 10.92
CA GLU A 129 -11.92 5.74 10.00
C GLU A 129 -10.66 5.01 10.49
N ILE A 130 -10.76 3.68 10.56
CA ILE A 130 -9.67 2.80 10.97
C ILE A 130 -9.42 1.81 9.84
N CYS A 131 -8.15 1.70 9.45
CA CYS A 131 -7.67 0.72 8.49
C CYS A 131 -7.00 -0.45 9.21
N LEU A 132 -7.23 -1.67 8.72
CA LEU A 132 -6.57 -2.88 9.23
C LEU A 132 -5.09 -2.94 8.82
N GLY A 133 -4.72 -2.28 7.73
CA GLY A 133 -3.37 -2.20 7.18
C GLY A 133 -2.97 -3.45 6.40
N ARG A 134 -3.16 -4.63 6.99
CA ARG A 134 -2.92 -5.92 6.31
C ARG A 134 -4.25 -6.62 6.04
N VAL A 135 -4.73 -6.48 4.81
CA VAL A 135 -6.06 -6.95 4.40
C VAL A 135 -6.03 -8.11 3.41
N ASP A 136 -4.87 -8.74 3.21
CA ASP A 136 -4.76 -9.90 2.33
C ASP A 136 -5.25 -11.19 3.01
N GLU A 137 -5.45 -12.25 2.24
CA GLU A 137 -5.95 -13.55 2.70
C GLU A 137 -5.00 -14.19 3.74
N GLY A 138 -3.74 -13.76 3.75
CA GLY A 138 -2.79 -14.13 4.79
C GLY A 138 -3.06 -13.50 6.15
N ASN A 139 -3.99 -12.54 6.27
CA ASN A 139 -4.32 -11.86 7.53
C ASN A 139 -5.81 -11.70 7.80
N LEU A 140 -6.65 -11.68 6.77
CA LEU A 140 -8.09 -11.44 6.89
C LEU A 140 -8.83 -12.49 6.05
N ILE A 141 -9.58 -13.38 6.71
CA ILE A 141 -10.38 -14.44 6.08
C ILE A 141 -11.74 -14.57 6.74
N LYS A 142 -12.67 -15.24 6.05
CA LYS A 142 -13.97 -15.60 6.61
C LYS A 142 -14.12 -17.11 6.62
N ILE A 143 -14.39 -17.69 7.79
CA ILE A 143 -14.61 -19.13 7.98
C ILE A 143 -15.96 -19.29 8.64
N ASN A 144 -16.88 -20.08 8.05
CA ASN A 144 -18.22 -20.30 8.59
C ASN A 144 -18.95 -19.00 8.96
N ASN A 145 -18.89 -18.01 8.07
CA ASN A 145 -19.42 -16.64 8.26
C ASN A 145 -18.81 -15.81 9.39
N ILE A 146 -17.73 -16.26 10.03
CA ILE A 146 -17.00 -15.52 11.07
C ILE A 146 -15.75 -14.90 10.47
N ILE A 147 -15.55 -13.60 10.72
CA ILE A 147 -14.33 -12.89 10.30
C ILE A 147 -13.19 -13.29 11.23
N ASN A 148 -12.07 -13.67 10.64
CA ASN A 148 -10.85 -14.03 11.35
C ASN A 148 -9.71 -13.11 10.93
N ILE A 149 -9.01 -12.54 11.91
CA ILE A 149 -7.87 -11.66 11.72
C ILE A 149 -6.63 -12.28 12.37
N ARG A 150 -5.58 -12.49 11.60
CA ARG A 150 -4.35 -13.11 12.11
C ARG A 150 -3.62 -12.17 13.08
N THR A 151 -3.44 -10.92 12.65
CA THR A 151 -2.84 -9.87 13.48
C THR A 151 -3.49 -8.52 13.23
N ILE A 152 -3.67 -7.79 14.33
CA ILE A 152 -4.18 -6.41 14.36
C ILE A 152 -3.06 -5.37 14.57
N ARG A 153 -1.79 -5.79 14.54
CA ARG A 153 -0.62 -4.92 14.78
C ARG A 153 -0.57 -3.70 13.84
N TYR A 154 -1.18 -3.80 12.68
CA TYR A 154 -1.16 -2.76 11.64
C TYR A 154 -2.39 -1.85 11.66
N LEU A 155 -3.27 -1.99 12.66
CA LEU A 155 -4.40 -1.08 12.84
C LEU A 155 -3.92 0.36 12.99
N SER A 156 -4.56 1.28 12.27
CA SER A 156 -4.30 2.71 12.42
C SER A 156 -5.50 3.54 12.00
N TYR A 157 -5.65 4.73 12.59
CA TYR A 157 -6.55 5.74 12.05
C TYR A 157 -6.01 6.22 10.70
N ASN A 158 -6.78 6.01 9.65
CA ASN A 158 -6.40 6.36 8.28
C ASN A 158 -7.62 6.46 7.36
N LEU A 159 -7.41 6.92 6.13
CA LEU A 159 -8.38 6.92 5.05
C LEU A 159 -8.70 5.47 4.65
N LEU A 160 -9.98 5.10 4.55
CA LEU A 160 -10.43 3.74 4.18
C LEU A 160 -9.75 3.22 2.90
N GLU A 161 -9.49 4.13 1.97
CA GLU A 161 -8.78 3.93 0.70
C GLU A 161 -7.41 3.27 0.87
N ASN A 162 -6.71 3.51 1.98
CA ASN A 162 -5.39 2.94 2.22
C ASN A 162 -5.41 1.42 2.35
N ASP A 163 -6.49 0.79 2.83
CA ASP A 163 -6.58 -0.68 2.83
C ASP A 163 -6.76 -1.24 1.42
N CYS A 164 -7.53 -0.57 0.55
CA CYS A 164 -7.63 -0.93 -0.87
C CYS A 164 -6.25 -0.87 -1.54
N TYR A 165 -5.53 0.24 -1.35
CA TYR A 165 -4.15 0.40 -1.83
C TYR A 165 -3.21 -0.69 -1.27
N ASN A 166 -3.29 -0.99 0.02
CA ASN A 166 -2.46 -2.03 0.65
C ASN A 166 -2.72 -3.42 0.06
N TYR A 167 -3.98 -3.72 -0.30
CA TYR A 167 -4.32 -4.96 -0.98
C TYR A 167 -3.72 -5.04 -2.38
N ILE A 168 -3.91 -4.01 -3.21
CA ILE A 168 -3.33 -3.91 -4.57
C ILE A 168 -1.81 -4.11 -4.51
N LYS A 169 -1.13 -3.37 -3.62
CA LYS A 169 0.32 -3.49 -3.38
C LYS A 169 0.74 -4.90 -3.01
N ARG A 170 -0.05 -5.61 -2.18
CA ARG A 170 0.24 -6.99 -1.78
C ARG A 170 0.07 -7.96 -2.95
N LEU A 171 -0.99 -7.82 -3.75
CA LEU A 171 -1.26 -8.70 -4.91
C LEU A 171 -0.13 -8.59 -5.94
N ARG A 172 0.27 -7.36 -6.28
CA ARG A 172 1.42 -7.10 -7.17
C ARG A 172 2.71 -7.74 -6.66
N LYS A 173 2.98 -7.60 -5.36
CA LYS A 173 4.15 -8.21 -4.72
C LYS A 173 4.14 -9.74 -4.72
N LYS A 174 2.96 -10.37 -4.75
CA LYS A 174 2.79 -11.82 -4.93
C LYS A 174 2.96 -12.25 -6.40
N GLY A 175 3.14 -11.32 -7.34
CA GLY A 175 3.23 -11.60 -8.78
C GLY A 175 1.90 -12.02 -9.40
N ILE A 176 0.79 -11.61 -8.79
CA ILE A 176 -0.56 -11.90 -9.30
C ILE A 176 -0.89 -10.84 -10.35
N ASP A 177 -1.30 -11.29 -11.53
CA ASP A 177 -1.82 -10.39 -12.56
C ASP A 177 -3.18 -9.87 -12.12
N ILE A 178 -3.32 -8.55 -12.06
CA ILE A 178 -4.51 -7.89 -11.52
C ILE A 178 -4.96 -6.78 -12.45
N ASN A 179 -6.27 -6.66 -12.63
CA ASN A 179 -6.87 -5.43 -13.12
C ASN A 179 -7.03 -4.46 -11.94
N THR A 180 -6.12 -3.48 -11.84
CA THR A 180 -6.12 -2.52 -10.72
C THR A 180 -7.40 -1.68 -10.70
N GLU A 181 -7.87 -1.24 -11.87
CA GLU A 181 -9.06 -0.42 -12.01
C GLU A 181 -10.33 -1.16 -11.54
N GLU A 182 -10.48 -2.44 -11.92
CA GLU A 182 -11.59 -3.27 -11.44
C GLU A 182 -11.59 -3.43 -9.92
N ILE A 183 -10.43 -3.61 -9.29
CA ILE A 183 -10.32 -3.72 -7.83
C ILE A 183 -10.73 -2.41 -7.15
N ILE A 184 -10.27 -1.27 -7.67
CA ILE A 184 -10.61 0.05 -7.12
C ILE A 184 -12.11 0.29 -7.27
N ASN A 185 -12.67 0.12 -8.47
CA ASN A 185 -14.10 0.32 -8.73
C ASN A 185 -14.97 -0.61 -7.87
N CYS A 186 -14.55 -1.86 -7.68
CA CYS A 186 -15.21 -2.81 -6.78
C CYS A 186 -15.23 -2.30 -5.33
N PHE A 187 -14.12 -1.77 -4.83
CA PHE A 187 -14.02 -1.19 -3.50
C PHE A 187 -14.91 0.06 -3.35
N LEU A 188 -14.81 1.01 -4.29
CA LEU A 188 -15.59 2.25 -4.27
C LEU A 188 -17.10 1.96 -4.26
N ASN A 189 -17.56 1.02 -5.09
CA ASN A 189 -18.97 0.63 -5.16
C ASN A 189 -19.46 0.00 -3.85
N LYS A 190 -18.67 -0.87 -3.22
CA LYS A 190 -19.06 -1.53 -1.96
C LYS A 190 -19.07 -0.58 -0.76
N TRP A 191 -18.22 0.44 -0.78
CA TRP A 191 -18.20 1.50 0.23
C TRP A 191 -19.11 2.69 -0.07
N ASN A 192 -19.57 2.83 -1.32
CA ASN A 192 -20.26 4.01 -1.83
C ASN A 192 -19.42 5.28 -1.70
N LEU A 193 -18.18 5.23 -2.21
CA LEU A 193 -17.24 6.37 -2.25
C LEU A 193 -17.27 7.07 -3.62
N ASP A 194 -16.89 8.34 -3.63
CA ASP A 194 -16.92 9.18 -4.83
C ASP A 194 -15.59 9.17 -5.61
N ASP A 195 -15.53 9.96 -6.69
CA ASP A 195 -14.37 10.02 -7.56
C ASP A 195 -13.12 10.62 -6.89
N LYS A 196 -13.25 11.31 -5.74
CA LYS A 196 -12.07 11.80 -5.01
C LYS A 196 -11.29 10.62 -4.45
N SER A 197 -12.01 9.62 -3.93
CA SER A 197 -11.42 8.36 -3.49
C SER A 197 -10.78 7.60 -4.65
N LEU A 198 -11.41 7.58 -5.84
CA LEU A 198 -10.83 6.99 -7.05
C LEU A 198 -9.48 7.63 -7.40
N ARG A 199 -9.46 8.97 -7.52
CA ARG A 199 -8.24 9.73 -7.84
C ARG A 199 -7.15 9.50 -6.80
N TYR A 200 -7.50 9.52 -5.51
CA TYR A 200 -6.55 9.27 -4.43
C TYR A 200 -5.95 7.86 -4.49
N ILE A 201 -6.76 6.81 -4.68
CA ILE A 201 -6.24 5.44 -4.78
C ILE A 201 -5.37 5.29 -6.05
N ASN A 202 -5.74 5.92 -7.17
CA ASN A 202 -4.93 5.92 -8.38
C ASN A 202 -3.56 6.59 -8.15
N VAL A 203 -3.49 7.71 -7.43
CA VAL A 203 -2.21 8.33 -7.03
C VAL A 203 -1.37 7.36 -6.21
N LEU A 204 -1.95 6.65 -5.25
CA LEU A 204 -1.20 5.69 -4.44
C LEU A 204 -0.73 4.47 -5.26
N ALA A 205 -1.61 3.95 -6.11
CA ALA A 205 -1.37 2.75 -6.91
C ALA A 205 -0.47 3.00 -8.13
N ASN A 206 -0.38 4.24 -8.63
CA ASN A 206 0.51 4.59 -9.73
C ASN A 206 1.95 4.83 -9.25
N TYR A 207 2.14 5.24 -8.00
CA TYR A 207 3.46 5.49 -7.44
C TYR A 207 4.35 4.23 -7.44
N PRO A 208 5.57 4.26 -8.02
CA PRO A 208 6.43 3.09 -8.21
C PRO A 208 7.20 2.71 -6.94
N ILE A 209 6.46 2.25 -5.93
CA ILE A 209 6.95 2.09 -4.56
C ILE A 209 8.08 1.07 -4.42
N GLU A 210 8.07 -0.04 -5.15
CA GLU A 210 9.12 -1.05 -5.01
C GLU A 210 10.40 -0.60 -5.75
N SER A 211 10.30 0.05 -6.90
CA SER A 211 11.46 0.67 -7.57
C SER A 211 12.07 1.79 -6.73
N MET A 212 11.26 2.68 -6.15
CA MET A 212 11.76 3.76 -5.29
C MET A 212 12.47 3.21 -4.03
N LYS A 213 11.92 2.18 -3.39
CA LYS A 213 12.60 1.51 -2.26
C LYS A 213 13.94 0.90 -2.68
N LEU A 214 13.99 0.30 -3.86
CA LEU A 214 15.20 -0.36 -4.33
C LEU A 214 16.30 0.64 -4.68
N LEU A 215 15.96 1.77 -5.34
CA LEU A 215 16.90 2.85 -5.60
C LEU A 215 17.44 3.47 -4.31
N LEU A 216 16.59 3.67 -3.29
CA LEU A 216 17.06 4.09 -1.97
C LEU A 216 17.98 3.06 -1.32
N LYS A 217 17.68 1.77 -1.46
CA LYS A 217 18.54 0.70 -0.93
C LYS A 217 19.90 0.73 -1.61
N LEU A 218 19.94 0.91 -2.93
CA LEU A 218 21.18 1.05 -3.71
C LEU A 218 21.99 2.25 -3.23
N LYS A 219 21.33 3.38 -2.96
CA LYS A 219 21.98 4.59 -2.41
C LYS A 219 22.77 4.31 -1.12
N TYR A 220 22.19 3.53 -0.22
CA TYR A 220 22.74 3.31 1.13
C TYR A 220 23.62 2.06 1.25
N ASP A 221 23.43 1.07 0.38
CA ASP A 221 24.05 -0.27 0.50
C ASP A 221 24.48 -0.79 -0.88
N LYS A 222 25.18 0.05 -1.67
CA LYS A 222 25.57 -0.27 -3.07
C LYS A 222 26.38 -1.58 -3.15
N SER A 223 27.22 -1.87 -2.16
CA SER A 223 28.06 -3.07 -2.09
C SER A 223 27.31 -4.38 -1.81
N LYS A 224 26.01 -4.31 -1.51
CA LYS A 224 25.21 -5.51 -1.19
C LYS A 224 25.13 -6.51 -2.33
N PHE A 225 25.11 -6.02 -3.56
CA PHE A 225 24.89 -6.80 -4.76
C PHE A 225 25.90 -6.41 -5.83
N THR A 226 26.17 -7.31 -6.77
CA THR A 226 26.90 -6.96 -8.00
C THR A 226 26.05 -6.04 -8.89
N GLU A 227 26.67 -5.41 -9.88
CA GLU A 227 25.95 -4.53 -10.82
C GLU A 227 24.84 -5.30 -11.56
N GLU A 228 25.11 -6.54 -12.00
CA GLU A 228 24.13 -7.40 -12.67
C GLU A 228 22.94 -7.75 -11.77
N GLN A 229 23.22 -8.09 -10.51
CA GLN A 229 22.19 -8.36 -9.53
C GLN A 229 21.33 -7.13 -9.26
N TRP A 230 21.92 -5.93 -9.19
CA TRP A 230 21.15 -4.69 -9.07
C TRP A 230 20.24 -4.45 -10.28
N ILE A 231 20.75 -4.66 -11.50
CA ILE A 231 19.96 -4.54 -12.73
C ILE A 231 18.76 -5.50 -12.69
N GLU A 232 18.98 -6.75 -12.30
CA GLU A 232 17.91 -7.74 -12.17
C GLU A 232 16.85 -7.31 -11.15
N GLN A 233 17.27 -6.86 -9.97
CA GLN A 233 16.34 -6.40 -8.93
C GLN A 233 15.56 -5.15 -9.39
N ILE A 234 16.19 -4.22 -10.11
CA ILE A 234 15.53 -3.03 -10.64
C ILE A 234 14.46 -3.43 -11.66
N ASN A 235 14.80 -4.32 -12.59
CA ASN A 235 13.83 -4.84 -13.55
C ASN A 235 12.68 -5.59 -12.89
N LEU A 236 12.95 -6.37 -11.84
CA LEU A 236 11.92 -7.04 -11.06
C LEU A 236 11.01 -6.03 -10.34
N SER A 237 11.58 -4.99 -9.73
CA SER A 237 10.82 -3.97 -9.01
C SER A 237 9.84 -3.23 -9.92
N LYS A 238 10.25 -2.88 -11.15
CA LYS A 238 9.37 -2.26 -12.15
C LYS A 238 8.22 -3.17 -12.55
N LYS A 239 8.46 -4.48 -12.70
CA LYS A 239 7.40 -5.47 -12.96
C LYS A 239 6.40 -5.51 -11.81
N ILE A 240 6.87 -5.44 -10.55
CA ILE A 240 6.00 -5.40 -9.37
C ILE A 240 5.21 -4.09 -9.30
N ASP A 241 5.80 -2.95 -9.63
CA ASP A 241 5.08 -1.67 -9.63
C ASP A 241 3.94 -1.63 -10.66
N GLY A 242 3.96 -2.54 -11.62
CA GLY A 242 2.89 -2.76 -12.60
C GLY A 242 2.85 -1.66 -13.66
N LYS A 243 1.77 -1.67 -14.45
CA LYS A 243 1.54 -0.66 -15.50
C LYS A 243 1.30 0.71 -14.88
N GLU A 244 1.76 1.75 -15.56
CA GLU A 244 1.44 3.14 -15.26
C GLU A 244 -0.05 3.39 -15.53
N LEU A 245 -0.68 4.18 -14.66
CA LEU A 245 -2.13 4.41 -14.62
C LEU A 245 -2.53 5.86 -14.94
N LEU A 246 -1.57 6.79 -14.93
CA LEU A 246 -1.77 8.24 -15.06
C LEU A 246 -0.84 8.83 -16.10
#